data_AF-A9YF74-F1
#
_entry.id   AF-A9YF74-F1
#
_cell.length_a   1.000
_cell.length_b   1.000
_cell.length_c   1.000
_cell.angle_alpha   90.00
_cell.angle_beta   90.00
_cell.angle_gamma   90.00
#
_symmetry.space_group_name_H-M   'P 1'
#
loop_
_entity.id
_entity.type
_entity.pdbx_description
1 polymer ?
#
loop_
_entity_poly.entity_id
_entity_poly.type
_entity_poly.pdbx_seq_one_letter_code
_entity_poly.pdbx_strand_id
1 'polypeptide(L)' 'DYLFHLYELCHDFLIQVQNLAKDCGDKCPTKVTNQVFRYAKKA' A
#
# COMPACT_ATOMS: atom_id res chain seq x y z
N ASP A 1 -1.04 -17.96 10.97
CA ASP A 1 0.19 -17.44 10.33
C ASP A 1 -0.04 -16.83 8.95
N TYR A 2 -0.59 -17.54 7.95
CA TYR A 2 -0.81 -16.99 6.60
C TYR A 2 -1.63 -15.69 6.55
N LEU A 3 -2.74 -15.62 7.30
CA LEU A 3 -3.58 -14.42 7.35
C LEU A 3 -2.80 -13.20 7.89
N PHE A 4 -1.95 -13.39 8.90
CA PHE A 4 -1.13 -12.32 9.47
C PHE A 4 -0.07 -11.85 8.48
N HIS A 5 0.55 -12.77 7.74
CA HIS A 5 1.47 -12.43 6.67
C HIS A 5 0.82 -11.57 5.57
N LEU A 6 -0.47 -11.80 5.24
CA LEU A 6 -1.18 -10.95 4.29
C LEU A 6 -1.37 -9.51 4.80
N TYR A 7 -1.50 -9.31 6.11
CA TYR A 7 -1.54 -7.96 6.71
C TYR A 7 -0.17 -7.27 6.65
N GLU A 8 0.91 -8.01 6.92
CA GLU A 8 2.28 -7.51 6.75
C GLU A 8 2.53 -7.10 5.29
N LEU A 9 2.12 -7.93 4.33
CA LEU A 9 2.23 -7.62 2.90
C LEU A 9 1.44 -6.36 2.52
N CYS A 10 0.26 -6.15 3.10
CA CYS A 10 -0.52 -4.91 2.89
C CYS A 10 0.20 -3.67 3.43
N HIS A 11 1.00 -3.81 4.49
CA HIS A 11 1.82 -2.73 5.02
C HIS A 11 2.96 -2.36 4.05
N ASP A 12 3.61 -3.35 3.44
CA ASP A 12 4.65 -3.11 2.44
C ASP A 12 4.10 -2.42 1.19
N PHE A 13 2.91 -2.83 0.73
CA PHE A 13 2.23 -2.14 -0.36
C PHE A 13 1.82 -0.72 0.00
N LEU A 14 1.42 -0.46 1.24
CA LEU A 14 1.15 0.89 1.71
C LEU A 14 2.40 1.77 1.60
N ILE A 15 3.58 1.28 2.01
CA ILE A 15 4.84 2.03 1.90
C ILE A 15 5.16 2.36 0.44
N GLN A 16 4.99 1.40 -0.49
CA GLN A 16 5.23 1.64 -1.92
C GLN A 16 4.29 2.72 -2.46
N VAL A 17 3.00 2.65 -2.14
CA VAL A 17 2.02 3.67 -2.55
C VAL A 17 2.33 5.03 -1.93
N GLN A 18 2.80 5.08 -0.68
CA GLN A 18 3.22 6.33 -0.04
C GLN A 18 4.43 6.96 -0.74
N ASN A 19 5.42 6.16 -1.13
CA ASN A 19 6.58 6.67 -1.86
C ASN A 19 6.17 7.23 -3.23
N LEU A 20 5.34 6.49 -3.98
CA LEU A 20 4.78 6.96 -5.24
C LEU A 20 3.98 8.27 -5.07
N ALA A 21 3.14 8.37 -4.05
CA ALA A 21 2.36 9.58 -3.78
C ALA A 21 3.27 10.78 -3.45
N LYS A 22 4.36 10.57 -2.68
CA LYS A 22 5.34 11.62 -2.38
C LYS A 22 6.07 12.10 -3.64
N ASP A 23 6.49 11.17 -4.50
CA ASP A 23 7.20 11.50 -5.74
C ASP A 23 6.32 12.26 -6.74
N CYS A 24 5.02 11.95 -6.78
CA CYS A 24 4.05 12.65 -7.63
C CYS A 24 3.50 13.95 -7.02
N GLY A 25 3.79 14.25 -5.74
CA GLY A 25 3.19 15.40 -5.03
C GLY A 25 1.70 15.21 -4.68
N ASP A 26 1.21 13.97 -4.72
CA ASP A 26 -0.17 13.61 -4.40
C ASP A 26 -0.38 13.41 -2.89
N LYS A 27 -1.65 13.38 -2.46
CA LYS A 27 -2.00 13.11 -1.06
C LYS A 27 -1.53 11.72 -0.64
N CYS A 28 -0.54 11.70 0.25
CA CYS A 28 0.02 10.48 0.82
C CYS A 28 -0.97 9.77 1.78
N PRO A 29 -1.31 8.48 1.56
CA PRO A 29 -2.20 7.73 2.44
C PRO A 29 -1.51 7.31 3.75
N THR A 30 -2.19 7.41 4.90
CA THR A 30 -1.66 6.98 6.21
C THR A 30 -2.23 5.67 6.73
N LYS A 31 -3.20 5.09 6.01
CA LYS A 31 -3.83 3.80 6.30
C LYS A 31 -3.91 3.00 5.01
N VAL A 32 -4.09 1.69 5.11
CA VAL A 32 -4.40 0.84 3.96
C VAL A 32 -5.74 1.30 3.37
N THR A 33 -5.71 1.76 2.11
CA THR A 33 -6.91 2.21 1.37
C THR A 33 -7.16 1.27 0.18
N ASN A 34 -8.30 1.45 -0.50
CA ASN A 34 -8.60 0.73 -1.74
C ASN A 34 -7.54 0.93 -2.84
N GLN A 35 -6.79 2.03 -2.82
CA GLN A 35 -5.67 2.22 -3.75
C GLN A 35 -4.55 1.21 -3.51
N VAL A 36 -4.25 0.89 -2.24
CA VAL A 36 -3.26 -0.12 -1.86
C VAL A 36 -3.68 -1.50 -2.36
N PHE A 37 -4.96 -1.88 -2.19
CA PHE A 37 -5.45 -3.16 -2.72
C PHE A 37 -5.44 -3.22 -4.25
N ARG A 38 -5.76 -2.12 -4.94
CA ARG A 38 -5.66 -2.05 -6.40
C ARG A 38 -4.21 -2.13 -6.88
N TYR A 39 -3.27 -1.56 -6.12
CA TYR A 39 -1.84 -1.67 -6.39
C TYR A 39 -1.36 -3.11 -6.20
N ALA A 40 -1.70 -3.74 -5.08
CA ALA A 40 -1.37 -5.13 -4.79
C ALA A 40 -1.91 -6.11 -5.85
N LYS A 41 -3.08 -5.86 -6.43
CA LYS A 41 -3.64 -6.68 -7.53
C LYS A 41 -2.85 -6.54 -8.84
N LYS A 42 -2.14 -5.43 -9.04
CA LYS A 42 -1.38 -5.13 -10.26
C LYS A 42 0.10 -5.51 -10.16
N ALA A 43 0.63 -5.64 -8.95
CA ALA A 43 1.94 -6.20 -8.66
C ALA A 43 1.93 -7.72 -8.87
#